data_AF-A0A8C3LBD6-F1
#
_entry.id   AF-A0A8C3LBD6-F1
#
_cell.length_a   1.000
_cell.length_b   1.000
_cell.length_c   1.000
_cell.angle_alpha   90.00
_cell.angle_beta   90.00
_cell.angle_gamma   90.00
#
_symmetry.space_group_name_H-M   'P 1'
#
loop_
_entity.id
_entity.type
_entity.pdbx_description
1 polymer ?
#
loop_
_entity_poly.entity_id
_entity_poly.type
_entity_poly.pdbx_seq_one_letter_code
_entity_poly.pdbx_strand_id
1 'polypeptide(L)'
;MPLFSKSHKNPAEIVKILKENMAILEKQEKKTDKASEEVSKSLQAMKEILCGTTDKEPPTEVVAQLAQELYNSGLLVTLIANLQLIDFEGKKDVSQIFNNILRRQIGTRSPTVEYISAHPHILFMLLKGYESPSIALRCGIMLRECIRHEPLAKIILFSEQFRDFFKYVEMSTFDIASDAFATFKVISLIPVS
;
A
#
# COMPACT_ATOMS: atom_id res chain seq x y z
N MET A 1 12.52 9.08 36.19
CA MET A 1 11.82 8.45 35.04
C MET A 1 12.60 8.83 33.79
N PRO A 2 13.10 7.88 32.98
CA PRO A 2 13.86 8.25 31.79
C PRO A 2 12.88 8.72 30.71
N LEU A 3 13.06 9.96 30.28
CA LEU A 3 12.46 10.54 29.09
C LEU A 3 12.95 9.77 27.86
N PHE A 4 12.07 9.02 27.20
CA PHE A 4 12.31 8.53 25.87
C PHE A 4 12.45 9.74 24.94
N SER A 5 13.68 10.05 24.53
CA SER A 5 13.91 10.94 23.41
C SER A 5 13.37 10.23 22.16
N LYS A 6 12.14 10.58 21.76
CA LYS A 6 11.60 10.22 20.45
C LYS A 6 12.46 10.94 19.41
N SER A 7 13.55 10.30 19.00
CA SER A 7 14.30 10.69 17.82
C SER A 7 13.29 10.68 16.67
N HIS A 8 12.92 11.87 16.19
CA HIS A 8 12.16 12.01 14.96
C HIS A 8 13.05 11.47 13.83
N LYS A 9 12.96 10.16 13.56
CA LYS A 9 13.68 9.52 12.46
C LYS A 9 13.30 10.26 11.17
N ASN A 10 14.30 10.69 10.42
CA ASN A 10 14.14 11.41 9.16
C ASN A 10 13.36 10.52 8.17
N PRO A 11 12.29 11.02 7.49
CA PRO A 11 11.54 10.23 6.52
C PRO A 11 12.40 9.49 5.49
N ALA A 12 13.45 10.15 4.97
CA ALA A 12 14.35 9.55 3.99
C ALA A 12 15.14 8.36 4.58
N GLU A 13 15.53 8.45 5.85
CA GLU A 13 16.22 7.38 6.55
C GLU A 13 15.30 6.18 6.80
N ILE A 14 14.04 6.43 7.19
CA ILE A 14 13.04 5.36 7.37
C ILE A 14 12.77 4.64 6.04
N VAL A 15 12.62 5.38 4.93
CA VAL A 15 12.42 4.80 3.60
C VAL A 15 13.62 3.96 3.17
N LYS A 16 14.84 4.46 3.41
CA LYS A 16 16.07 3.73 3.11
C LYS A 16 16.19 2.44 3.92
N ILE A 17 16.02 2.51 5.24
CA ILE A 17 16.08 1.34 6.14
C ILE A 17 15.04 0.31 5.73
N LEU A 18 13.80 0.73 5.46
CA LEU A 18 12.74 -0.18 5.06
C LEU A 18 13.07 -0.86 3.74
N LYS A 19 13.55 -0.12 2.74
CA LYS A 19 13.92 -0.68 1.43
C LYS A 19 15.07 -1.68 1.53
N GLU A 20 16.10 -1.38 2.31
CA GLU A 20 17.25 -2.27 2.53
C GLU A 20 16.83 -3.58 3.23
N ASN A 21 16.00 -3.50 4.28
CA ASN A 21 15.54 -4.70 4.98
C ASN A 21 14.54 -5.53 4.17
N MET A 22 13.69 -4.89 3.36
CA MET A 22 12.83 -5.60 2.40
C MET A 22 13.65 -6.40 1.38
N ALA A 23 14.78 -5.86 0.92
CA ALA A 23 15.68 -6.58 0.02
C ALA A 23 16.36 -7.79 0.70
N ILE A 24 16.64 -7.73 2.00
CA ILE A 24 17.15 -8.87 2.78
C ILE A 24 16.08 -9.97 2.90
N LEU A 25 14.82 -9.58 3.17
CA LEU A 25 13.70 -10.52 3.23
C LEU A 25 13.47 -11.21 1.88
N GLU A 26 13.54 -10.45 0.78
CA GLU A 26 13.36 -10.97 -0.58
C GLU A 26 14.43 -12.01 -0.96
N LYS A 27 15.69 -11.78 -0.53
CA LYS A 27 16.80 -12.72 -0.77
C LYS A 27 16.81 -13.93 0.18
N GLN A 28 15.97 -13.96 1.20
CA GLN A 28 15.92 -15.01 2.23
C GLN A 28 17.30 -15.33 2.86
N GLU A 29 18.11 -14.30 3.13
CA GLU A 29 19.44 -14.47 3.74
C GLU A 29 19.36 -14.85 5.23
N LYS A 30 20.46 -15.37 5.82
CA LYS A 30 20.54 -15.85 7.23
C LYS A 30 20.15 -14.84 8.33
N LYS A 31 19.77 -13.60 8.00
CA LYS A 31 19.40 -12.51 8.93
C LYS A 31 17.93 -12.08 8.81
N THR A 32 17.04 -12.94 8.32
CA THR A 32 15.61 -12.65 8.10
C THR A 32 14.88 -12.16 9.35
N ASP A 33 15.17 -12.70 10.54
CA ASP A 33 14.43 -12.33 11.76
C ASP A 33 14.68 -10.87 12.17
N LYS A 34 15.95 -10.43 12.11
CA LYS A 34 16.33 -9.04 12.39
C LYS A 34 15.79 -8.09 11.33
N ALA A 35 15.82 -8.51 10.07
CA ALA A 35 15.25 -7.72 8.98
C ALA A 35 13.74 -7.56 9.13
N SER A 36 13.03 -8.62 9.52
CA SER A 36 11.58 -8.58 9.78
C SER A 36 11.26 -7.62 10.91
N GLU A 37 12.00 -7.65 12.02
CA GLU A 37 11.79 -6.73 13.15
C GLU A 37 12.00 -5.26 12.73
N GLU A 38 13.01 -4.98 11.92
CA GLU A 38 13.28 -3.62 11.44
C GLU A 38 12.26 -3.15 10.39
N VAL A 39 11.73 -4.05 9.57
CA VAL A 39 10.60 -3.78 8.67
C VAL A 39 9.38 -3.36 9.49
N SER A 40 8.99 -4.13 10.52
CA SER A 40 7.83 -3.80 11.37
C SER A 40 8.01 -2.45 12.07
N LYS A 41 9.20 -2.18 12.63
CA LYS A 41 9.52 -0.88 13.27
C LYS A 41 9.45 0.28 12.27
N SER A 42 9.96 0.09 11.06
CA SER A 42 9.97 1.14 10.02
C SER A 42 8.57 1.43 9.51
N LEU A 43 7.75 0.40 9.29
CA LEU A 43 6.33 0.54 8.93
C LEU A 43 5.56 1.29 10.02
N GLN A 44 5.76 0.93 11.29
CA GLN A 44 5.13 1.63 12.39
C GLN A 44 5.54 3.12 12.43
N ALA A 45 6.82 3.43 12.27
CA ALA A 45 7.31 4.81 12.23
C ALA A 45 6.71 5.60 11.05
N MET A 46 6.61 5.01 9.86
CA MET A 46 5.94 5.63 8.71
C MET A 46 4.46 5.89 8.98
N LYS A 47 3.77 4.90 9.56
CA LYS A 47 2.35 5.03 9.93
C LYS A 47 2.14 6.16 10.94
N GLU A 48 3.00 6.28 11.95
CA GLU A 48 2.93 7.36 12.94
C GLU A 48 3.12 8.74 12.28
N ILE A 49 4.02 8.86 11.30
CA ILE A 49 4.21 10.10 10.53
C ILE A 49 2.97 10.45 9.71
N LEU A 50 2.29 9.47 9.12
CA LEU A 50 1.16 9.68 8.20
C LEU A 50 -0.19 9.86 8.88
N CYS A 51 -0.45 9.09 9.95
CA CYS A 51 -1.71 9.09 10.66
C CYS A 51 -1.73 10.06 11.85
N GLY A 52 -0.56 10.54 12.28
CA GLY A 52 -0.43 11.30 13.52
C GLY A 52 -0.55 10.41 14.76
N THR A 53 -0.36 11.03 15.92
CA THR A 53 -0.63 10.39 17.23
C THR A 53 -1.88 11.03 17.83
N THR A 54 -2.48 10.39 18.85
CA THR A 54 -3.77 10.79 19.47
C THR A 54 -3.88 12.27 19.88
N ASP A 55 -2.78 13.03 19.96
CA ASP A 55 -2.77 14.43 20.39
C ASP A 55 -2.18 15.44 19.38
N LYS A 56 -1.67 15.00 18.21
CA LYS A 56 -1.04 15.91 17.23
C LYS A 56 -1.29 15.47 15.78
N GLU A 57 -1.84 16.39 14.99
CA GLU A 57 -1.89 16.26 13.53
C GLU A 57 -0.48 16.10 12.95
N PRO A 58 -0.31 15.25 11.91
CA PRO A 58 0.98 15.00 11.32
C PRO A 58 1.53 16.27 10.63
N PRO A 59 2.82 16.61 10.82
CA PRO A 59 3.38 17.81 10.19
C PRO A 59 3.34 17.68 8.66
N THR A 60 2.62 18.58 7.99
CA THR A 60 2.39 18.53 6.53
C THR A 60 3.68 18.43 5.71
N GLU A 61 4.74 19.10 6.15
CA GLU A 61 6.05 19.07 5.50
C GLU A 61 6.72 17.69 5.59
N VAL A 62 6.67 17.05 6.77
CA VAL A 62 7.24 15.72 7.00
C VAL A 62 6.47 14.66 6.20
N VAL A 63 5.15 14.80 6.11
CA VAL A 63 4.30 13.94 5.27
C VAL A 63 4.62 14.14 3.78
N ALA A 64 4.83 15.39 3.35
CA ALA A 64 5.21 15.69 1.97
C ALA A 64 6.56 15.07 1.60
N GLN A 65 7.55 15.18 2.50
CA GLN A 65 8.86 14.57 2.34
C GLN A 65 8.76 13.05 2.27
N LEU A 66 8.02 12.42 3.19
CA LEU A 66 7.82 10.97 3.18
C LEU A 66 7.14 10.49 1.88
N ALA A 67 6.09 11.18 1.43
CA ALA A 67 5.41 10.85 0.18
C ALA A 67 6.36 10.94 -1.02
N GLN A 68 7.18 12.00 -1.10
CA GLN A 68 8.15 12.15 -2.17
C GLN A 68 9.19 11.03 -2.18
N GLU A 69 9.71 10.66 -1.00
CA GLU A 69 10.66 9.56 -0.86
C GLU A 69 10.04 8.22 -1.24
N LEU A 70 8.76 7.98 -0.90
CA LEU A 70 8.03 6.77 -1.30
C LEU A 70 7.93 6.64 -2.83
N TYR A 71 7.67 7.74 -3.54
CA TYR A 71 7.61 7.75 -5.01
C TYR A 71 9.01 7.56 -5.62
N ASN A 72 10.00 8.35 -5.19
CA ASN A 72 11.36 8.34 -5.75
C ASN A 72 12.07 7.00 -5.54
N SER A 73 11.87 6.38 -4.39
CA SER A 73 12.49 5.10 -4.06
C SER A 73 11.79 3.91 -4.69
N GLY A 74 10.58 4.07 -5.23
CA GLY A 74 9.74 2.95 -5.67
C GLY A 74 9.27 2.03 -4.53
N LEU A 75 9.38 2.47 -3.28
CA LEU A 75 9.13 1.63 -2.11
C LEU A 75 7.69 1.11 -2.06
N LEU A 76 6.70 1.87 -2.55
CA LEU A 76 5.31 1.39 -2.64
C LEU A 76 5.19 0.12 -3.48
N VAL A 77 5.90 0.08 -4.61
CA VAL A 77 5.93 -1.08 -5.50
C VAL A 77 6.56 -2.27 -4.76
N THR A 78 7.70 -2.04 -4.10
CA THR A 78 8.40 -3.07 -3.33
C THR A 78 7.54 -3.64 -2.20
N LEU A 79 6.81 -2.81 -1.46
CA LEU A 79 5.94 -3.25 -0.37
C LEU A 79 4.77 -4.10 -0.87
N ILE A 80 4.17 -3.74 -2.00
CA ILE A 80 3.07 -4.52 -2.59
C ILE A 80 3.59 -5.85 -3.16
N ALA A 81 4.69 -5.82 -3.92
CA ALA A 81 5.28 -7.01 -4.52
C ALA A 81 5.73 -8.04 -3.48
N ASN A 82 6.26 -7.57 -2.35
CA ASN A 82 6.78 -8.42 -1.28
C ASN A 82 5.83 -8.52 -0.07
N LEU A 83 4.55 -8.16 -0.23
CA LEU A 83 3.58 -8.10 0.88
C LEU A 83 3.45 -9.43 1.63
N GLN A 84 3.63 -10.56 0.94
CA GLN A 84 3.60 -11.91 1.51
C GLN A 84 4.69 -12.15 2.57
N LEU A 85 5.87 -11.51 2.41
CA LEU A 85 7.04 -11.67 3.29
C LEU A 85 6.94 -10.86 4.58
N ILE A 86 6.06 -9.86 4.62
CA ILE A 86 5.84 -8.98 5.77
C ILE A 86 5.02 -9.74 6.83
N ASP A 87 5.22 -9.47 8.11
CA ASP A 87 4.41 -10.04 9.19
C ASP A 87 2.93 -9.60 9.13
N PHE A 88 2.07 -10.23 9.93
CA PHE A 88 0.63 -9.99 9.87
C PHE A 88 0.23 -8.53 10.17
N GLU A 89 0.82 -7.93 11.22
CA GLU A 89 0.58 -6.52 11.55
C GLU A 89 1.23 -5.59 10.52
N GLY A 90 2.43 -5.88 10.02
CA GLY A 90 3.04 -5.10 8.96
C GLY A 90 2.22 -5.05 7.67
N LYS A 91 1.57 -6.17 7.28
CA LYS A 91 0.62 -6.18 6.14
C LYS A 91 -0.54 -5.19 6.33
N LYS A 92 -1.05 -5.07 7.56
CA LYS A 92 -2.10 -4.11 7.92
C LYS A 92 -1.57 -2.69 7.86
N ASP A 93 -0.37 -2.45 8.38
CA ASP A 93 0.29 -1.15 8.36
C ASP A 93 0.58 -0.67 6.93
N VAL A 94 1.06 -1.56 6.04
CA VAL A 94 1.24 -1.25 4.60
C VAL A 94 -0.07 -0.77 3.97
N SER A 95 -1.18 -1.47 4.25
CA SER A 95 -2.50 -1.09 3.72
C SER A 95 -2.94 0.29 4.22
N GLN A 96 -2.68 0.60 5.50
CA GLN A 96 -3.01 1.90 6.09
C GLN A 96 -2.14 3.02 5.53
N ILE A 97 -0.83 2.80 5.42
CA ILE A 97 0.13 3.73 4.81
C ILE A 97 -0.27 4.04 3.38
N PHE A 98 -0.50 3.00 2.56
CA PHE A 98 -0.91 3.14 1.17
C PHE A 98 -2.20 3.95 1.02
N ASN A 99 -3.22 3.63 1.81
CA ASN A 99 -4.50 4.34 1.75
C ASN A 99 -4.39 5.80 2.22
N ASN A 100 -3.57 6.07 3.23
CA ASN A 100 -3.36 7.43 3.74
C ASN A 100 -2.69 8.31 2.67
N ILE A 101 -1.59 7.85 2.07
CA ILE A 101 -0.93 8.61 1.00
C ILE A 101 -1.81 8.73 -0.24
N LEU A 102 -2.64 7.73 -0.55
CA LEU A 102 -3.53 7.77 -1.71
C LEU A 102 -4.57 8.89 -1.59
N ARG A 103 -5.12 9.07 -0.39
CA ARG A 103 -6.11 10.11 -0.07
C ARG A 103 -5.50 11.51 0.06
N ARG A 104 -4.17 11.63 0.09
CA ARG A 104 -3.48 12.91 0.25
C ARG A 104 -3.74 13.83 -0.95
N GLN A 105 -4.07 15.09 -0.64
CA GLN A 105 -4.29 16.14 -1.63
C GLN A 105 -3.32 17.31 -1.41
N ILE A 106 -2.91 17.95 -2.50
CA ILE A 106 -2.19 19.23 -2.52
C ILE A 106 -3.01 20.19 -3.38
N GLY A 107 -3.80 21.05 -2.73
CA GLY A 107 -4.85 21.81 -3.41
C GLY A 107 -5.89 20.86 -4.00
N THR A 108 -6.14 20.96 -5.30
CA THR A 108 -7.08 20.09 -6.03
C THR A 108 -6.42 18.83 -6.60
N ARG A 109 -5.10 18.68 -6.46
CA ARG A 109 -4.35 17.56 -7.03
C ARG A 109 -4.21 16.42 -6.03
N SER A 110 -4.18 15.20 -6.54
CA SER A 110 -3.91 13.98 -5.77
C SER A 110 -2.61 13.35 -6.28
N PRO A 111 -1.44 13.68 -5.68
CA PRO A 111 -0.14 13.25 -6.20
C PRO A 111 0.02 11.73 -6.33
N THR A 112 -0.52 10.97 -5.37
CA THR A 112 -0.47 9.50 -5.42
C THR A 112 -1.33 8.93 -6.55
N VAL A 113 -2.48 9.54 -6.83
CA VAL A 113 -3.35 9.13 -7.96
C VAL A 113 -2.63 9.38 -9.29
N GLU A 114 -1.96 10.52 -9.42
CA GLU A 114 -1.15 10.83 -10.60
C GLU A 114 0.03 9.86 -10.75
N TYR A 115 0.72 9.56 -9.64
CA TYR A 115 1.82 8.60 -9.61
C TYR A 115 1.36 7.20 -10.04
N ILE A 116 0.24 6.69 -9.51
CA ILE A 116 -0.29 5.36 -9.88
C ILE A 116 -0.81 5.36 -11.32
N SER A 117 -1.39 6.47 -11.80
CA SER A 117 -1.82 6.60 -13.19
C SER A 117 -0.64 6.49 -14.17
N ALA A 118 0.52 7.03 -13.80
CA ALA A 118 1.77 6.86 -14.56
C ALA A 118 2.42 5.47 -14.39
N HIS A 119 2.01 4.70 -13.37
CA HIS A 119 2.56 3.40 -13.01
C HIS A 119 1.46 2.34 -12.80
N PRO A 120 0.66 2.03 -13.85
CA PRO A 120 -0.56 1.21 -13.72
C PRO A 120 -0.28 -0.22 -13.25
N HIS A 121 0.96 -0.71 -13.38
CA HIS A 121 1.40 -2.00 -12.85
C HIS A 121 1.11 -2.17 -11.35
N ILE A 122 1.07 -1.07 -10.57
CA ILE A 122 0.68 -1.10 -9.16
C ILE A 122 -0.74 -1.66 -8.98
N LEU A 123 -1.68 -1.21 -9.82
CA LEU A 123 -3.07 -1.68 -9.78
C LEU A 123 -3.16 -3.17 -10.14
N PHE A 124 -2.36 -3.61 -11.12
CA PHE A 124 -2.35 -5.01 -11.55
C PHE A 124 -1.69 -5.93 -10.53
N MET A 125 -0.66 -5.47 -9.80
CA MET A 125 -0.10 -6.22 -8.66
C MET A 125 -1.13 -6.38 -7.54
N LEU A 126 -1.87 -5.32 -7.21
CA LEU A 126 -2.95 -5.39 -6.22
C LEU A 126 -4.05 -6.36 -6.67
N LEU A 127 -4.45 -6.31 -7.95
CA LEU A 127 -5.44 -7.22 -8.50
C LEU A 127 -4.98 -8.69 -8.47
N LYS A 128 -3.74 -8.96 -8.88
CA LYS A 128 -3.15 -10.30 -8.80
C LYS A 128 -3.01 -10.80 -7.35
N GLY A 129 -2.98 -9.90 -6.38
CA GLY A 129 -2.99 -10.24 -4.95
C GLY A 129 -4.16 -11.13 -4.52
N TYR A 130 -5.30 -11.10 -5.24
CA TYR A 130 -6.42 -12.03 -5.00
C TYR A 130 -6.04 -13.51 -5.17
N GLU A 131 -5.01 -13.83 -5.96
CA GLU A 131 -4.53 -15.20 -6.14
C GLU A 131 -3.80 -15.75 -4.91
N SER A 132 -3.41 -14.87 -3.96
CA SER A 132 -2.63 -15.23 -2.77
C SER A 132 -3.46 -15.06 -1.50
N PRO A 133 -4.00 -16.15 -0.90
CA PRO A 133 -4.94 -16.06 0.22
C PRO A 133 -4.43 -15.27 1.43
N SER A 134 -3.12 -15.29 1.69
CA SER A 134 -2.49 -14.60 2.82
C SER A 134 -2.47 -13.07 2.71
N ILE A 135 -2.66 -12.52 1.49
CA ILE A 135 -2.64 -11.08 1.22
C ILE A 135 -3.88 -10.57 0.48
N ALA A 136 -4.71 -11.46 -0.07
CA ALA A 136 -5.85 -11.12 -0.91
C ALA A 136 -6.74 -10.00 -0.33
N LEU A 137 -7.15 -10.11 0.93
CA LEU A 137 -7.98 -9.08 1.57
C LEU A 137 -7.27 -7.74 1.75
N ARG A 138 -5.95 -7.74 1.98
CA ARG A 138 -5.15 -6.51 2.08
C ARG A 138 -5.03 -5.82 0.72
N CYS A 139 -4.78 -6.60 -0.33
CA CYS A 139 -4.79 -6.14 -1.71
C CYS A 139 -6.16 -5.60 -2.12
N GLY A 140 -7.26 -6.29 -1.78
CA GLY A 140 -8.62 -5.83 -2.03
C GLY A 140 -8.96 -4.50 -1.36
N ILE A 141 -8.55 -4.31 -0.10
CA ILE A 141 -8.71 -3.03 0.61
C ILE A 141 -7.99 -1.89 -0.12
N MET A 142 -6.71 -2.08 -0.48
CA MET A 142 -5.93 -1.05 -1.20
C MET A 142 -6.49 -0.78 -2.60
N LEU A 143 -6.90 -1.83 -3.31
CA LEU A 143 -7.48 -1.72 -4.65
C LEU A 143 -8.82 -0.97 -4.62
N ARG A 144 -9.67 -1.25 -3.63
CA ARG A 144 -10.94 -0.54 -3.45
C ARG A 144 -10.76 0.94 -3.13
N GLU A 145 -9.67 1.33 -2.47
CA GLU A 145 -9.35 2.75 -2.29
C GLU A 145 -8.87 3.37 -3.60
N CYS A 146 -8.07 2.66 -4.41
CA CYS A 146 -7.66 3.14 -5.73
C CYS A 146 -8.86 3.46 -6.62
N ILE A 147 -9.84 2.55 -6.71
CA ILE A 147 -10.98 2.69 -7.62
C ILE A 147 -12.01 3.75 -7.19
N ARG A 148 -11.84 4.38 -6.02
CA ARG A 148 -12.61 5.59 -5.67
C ARG A 148 -12.21 6.78 -6.52
N HIS A 149 -11.02 6.72 -7.12
CA HIS A 149 -10.54 7.73 -8.04
C HIS A 149 -10.82 7.27 -9.46
N GLU A 150 -11.68 8.01 -10.17
CA GLU A 150 -12.12 7.71 -11.53
C GLU A 150 -10.95 7.37 -12.50
N PRO A 151 -9.81 8.09 -12.50
CA PRO A 151 -8.70 7.75 -13.40
C PRO A 151 -8.15 6.33 -13.18
N LEU A 152 -7.97 5.91 -11.93
CA LEU A 152 -7.42 4.59 -11.60
C LEU A 152 -8.42 3.48 -11.90
N ALA A 153 -9.69 3.76 -11.65
CA ALA A 153 -10.75 2.82 -11.88
C ALA A 153 -10.97 2.56 -13.39
N LYS A 154 -10.87 3.61 -14.23
CA LYS A 154 -10.86 3.48 -15.69
C LYS A 154 -9.68 2.64 -16.18
N ILE A 155 -8.48 2.81 -15.61
CA ILE A 155 -7.32 1.96 -15.96
C ILE A 155 -7.64 0.48 -15.77
N ILE A 156 -8.25 0.10 -14.65
CA ILE A 156 -8.59 -1.31 -14.40
C ILE A 156 -9.71 -1.75 -15.33
N LEU A 157 -10.80 -0.98 -15.45
CA LEU A 157 -11.98 -1.34 -16.26
C LEU A 157 -11.62 -1.64 -17.72
N PHE A 158 -10.72 -0.86 -18.32
CA PHE A 158 -10.30 -1.02 -19.71
C PHE A 158 -9.08 -1.95 -19.88
N SER A 159 -8.58 -2.55 -18.80
CA SER A 159 -7.47 -3.51 -18.85
C SER A 159 -7.93 -4.92 -19.19
N GLU A 160 -7.03 -5.74 -19.75
CA GLU A 160 -7.31 -7.16 -19.97
C GLU A 160 -7.49 -7.91 -18.64
N GLN A 161 -6.78 -7.47 -17.60
CA GLN A 161 -6.80 -8.06 -16.25
C GLN A 161 -8.17 -7.88 -15.58
N PHE A 162 -9.03 -6.96 -16.05
CA PHE A 162 -10.41 -6.86 -15.54
C PHE A 162 -11.16 -8.20 -15.60
N ARG A 163 -10.86 -9.03 -16.62
CA ARG A 163 -11.48 -10.34 -16.79
C ARG A 163 -11.11 -11.32 -15.67
N ASP A 164 -9.99 -11.10 -14.97
CA ASP A 164 -9.58 -11.96 -13.86
C ASP A 164 -10.58 -11.90 -12.70
N PHE A 165 -11.39 -10.83 -12.59
CA PHE A 165 -12.47 -10.79 -11.60
C PHE A 165 -13.46 -11.93 -11.76
N PHE A 166 -13.76 -12.40 -12.99
CA PHE A 166 -14.66 -13.55 -13.18
C PHE A 166 -14.12 -14.82 -12.51
N LYS A 167 -12.79 -15.00 -12.53
CA LYS A 167 -12.12 -16.09 -11.80
C LYS A 167 -12.16 -15.83 -10.29
N TYR A 168 -11.89 -14.60 -9.85
CA TYR A 168 -11.79 -14.28 -8.41
C TYR A 168 -13.13 -14.37 -7.69
N VAL A 169 -14.25 -13.99 -8.32
CA VAL A 169 -15.60 -14.08 -7.72
C VAL A 169 -16.10 -15.52 -7.58
N GLU A 170 -15.48 -16.47 -8.28
CA GLU A 170 -15.79 -17.91 -8.23
C GLU A 170 -14.84 -18.69 -7.31
N MET A 171 -13.94 -18.02 -6.57
CA MET A 171 -13.02 -18.70 -5.66
C MET A 171 -13.78 -19.43 -4.53
N SER A 172 -13.26 -20.60 -4.15
CA SER A 172 -13.85 -21.41 -3.08
C SER A 172 -13.75 -20.75 -1.69
N THR A 173 -12.83 -19.82 -1.51
CA THR A 173 -12.71 -19.03 -0.27
C THR A 173 -13.72 -17.89 -0.30
N PHE A 174 -14.83 -18.07 0.43
CA PHE A 174 -15.96 -17.13 0.46
C PHE A 174 -15.54 -15.68 0.71
N ASP A 175 -14.68 -15.43 1.70
CA ASP A 175 -14.26 -14.06 2.05
C ASP A 175 -13.52 -13.38 0.89
N ILE A 176 -12.67 -14.11 0.17
CA ILE A 176 -11.91 -13.60 -0.97
C ILE A 176 -12.85 -13.37 -2.16
N ALA A 177 -13.72 -14.33 -2.46
CA ALA A 177 -14.69 -14.21 -3.56
C ALA A 177 -15.67 -13.05 -3.35
N SER A 178 -16.19 -12.91 -2.13
CA SER A 178 -17.08 -11.82 -1.74
C SER A 178 -16.38 -10.45 -1.82
N ASP A 179 -15.14 -10.36 -1.35
CA ASP A 179 -14.31 -9.16 -1.44
C ASP A 179 -14.01 -8.78 -2.90
N ALA A 180 -13.66 -9.76 -3.75
CA ALA A 180 -13.45 -9.57 -5.18
C ALA A 180 -14.73 -9.11 -5.88
N PHE A 181 -15.89 -9.67 -5.53
CA PHE A 181 -17.18 -9.29 -6.07
C PHE A 181 -17.56 -7.86 -5.70
N ALA A 182 -17.29 -7.44 -4.45
CA ALA A 182 -17.51 -6.07 -4.02
C ALA A 182 -16.66 -5.08 -4.84
N THR A 183 -15.40 -5.42 -5.10
CA THR A 183 -14.50 -4.61 -5.94
C THR A 183 -14.98 -4.58 -7.40
N PHE A 184 -15.30 -5.72 -7.99
CA PHE A 184 -15.82 -5.85 -9.36
C PHE A 184 -17.09 -5.02 -9.57
N LYS A 185 -18.05 -5.10 -8.63
CA LYS A 185 -19.30 -4.34 -8.70
C LYS A 185 -19.05 -2.84 -8.76
N VAL A 186 -18.14 -2.31 -7.94
CA VAL A 186 -17.84 -0.87 -7.93
C VAL A 186 -17.27 -0.42 -9.27
N ILE A 187 -16.31 -1.16 -9.81
CA ILE A 187 -15.67 -0.83 -11.11
C ILE A 187 -16.71 -0.87 -12.25
N SER A 188 -17.61 -1.85 -12.22
CA SER A 188 -18.62 -2.05 -13.27
C SER A 188 -19.70 -0.96 -13.30
N LEU A 189 -19.84 -0.18 -12.23
CA LEU A 189 -20.82 0.90 -12.13
C LEU A 189 -20.25 2.26 -12.59
N ILE A 190 -19.01 2.29 -13.07
CA ILE A 190 -18.34 3.54 -13.46
C ILE A 190 -18.88 4.01 -14.81
N PRO A 191 -19.28 5.29 -14.94
CA PRO A 191 -19.72 5.84 -16.21
C PRO A 191 -18.61 5.77 -17.27
N VAL A 192 -18.97 5.27 -18.46
CA VAL A 192 -18.07 5.16 -19.63
C VAL A 192 -18.19 6.39 -20.57
N SER A 193 -18.82 7.47 -20.09
CA SER A 193 -19.04 8.71 -20.85
C SER A 193 -17.75 9.41 -21.24
#